data_AF-A0A941Q4G4-F1
#
_entry.id   AF-A0A941Q4G4-F1
#
_cell.length_a   1.000
_cell.length_b   1.000
_cell.length_c   1.000
_cell.angle_alpha   90.00
_cell.angle_beta   90.00
_cell.angle_gamma   90.00
#
_symmetry.space_group_name_H-M   'P 1'
#
loop_
_entity.id
_entity.type
_entity.pdbx_description
1 polymer ?
#
loop_
_entity_poly.entity_id
_entity_poly.type
_entity_poly.pdbx_seq_one_letter_code
_entity_poly.pdbx_strand_id
1 'polypeptide(L)'
;ADAGDSAEWGYNVVVHEFAHVLDMRDGASDGVPLLPDRAARERWLAVLEPEWQDFCERVDAGEDTLIDPYGAEAIDEFFAVASELFFVDAATMRGEHPVLYGLLAGYYRQDPAAET
;
A
#
# COMPACT_ATOMS: atom_id res chain seq x y z
N ALA A 1 -10.69 24.25 -6.57
CA ALA A 1 -11.80 23.28 -6.70
C ALA A 1 -11.17 22.09 -7.43
N ASP A 2 -11.02 20.91 -6.87
CA ASP A 2 -11.65 20.35 -5.69
C ASP A 2 -10.68 19.28 -5.16
N ALA A 3 -10.18 19.44 -3.93
CA ALA A 3 -9.37 18.42 -3.26
C ALA A 3 -10.15 17.82 -2.08
N GLY A 4 -11.42 18.23 -1.90
CA GLY A 4 -12.28 17.77 -0.81
C GLY A 4 -13.10 16.54 -1.22
N ASP A 5 -13.47 16.42 -2.49
CA ASP A 5 -14.35 15.34 -2.98
C ASP A 5 -13.64 13.97 -3.11
N SER A 6 -12.30 13.93 -3.18
CA SER A 6 -11.52 12.69 -3.30
C SER A 6 -11.41 11.90 -1.99
N ALA A 7 -11.56 12.59 -0.86
CA ALA A 7 -11.44 11.98 0.47
C ALA A 7 -12.59 11.01 0.80
N GLU A 8 -13.71 11.10 0.07
CA GLU A 8 -14.87 10.21 0.28
C GLU A 8 -14.66 8.81 -0.36
N TRP A 9 -13.59 8.63 -1.16
CA TRP A 9 -13.30 7.41 -1.92
C TRP A 9 -11.95 6.74 -1.59
N GLY A 10 -11.38 6.98 -0.41
CA GLY A 10 -10.10 6.35 -0.03
C GLY A 10 -8.88 6.84 -0.83
N TYR A 11 -9.10 7.75 -1.79
CA TYR A 11 -8.12 8.19 -2.78
C TYR A 11 -7.37 9.43 -2.29
N ASN A 12 -6.06 9.29 -2.14
CA ASN A 12 -5.14 10.36 -1.76
C ASN A 12 -3.94 10.37 -2.70
N VAL A 13 -4.11 11.01 -3.86
CA VAL A 13 -3.07 11.22 -4.89
C VAL A 13 -1.75 11.72 -4.29
N VAL A 14 -1.79 12.56 -3.25
CA VAL A 14 -0.56 13.06 -2.64
C VAL A 14 0.21 11.94 -1.95
N VAL A 15 -0.49 11.06 -1.23
CA VAL A 15 0.13 9.87 -0.63
C VAL A 15 0.59 8.89 -1.71
N HIS A 16 -0.22 8.69 -2.74
CA HIS A 16 0.10 7.83 -3.89
C HIS A 16 1.44 8.21 -4.52
N GLU A 17 1.54 9.46 -4.99
CA GLU A 17 2.76 9.98 -5.64
C GLU A 17 3.94 10.02 -4.66
N PHE A 18 3.67 10.26 -3.37
CA PHE A 18 4.72 10.20 -2.36
C PHE A 18 5.25 8.77 -2.14
N ALA A 19 4.38 7.75 -2.20
CA ALA A 19 4.79 6.35 -2.14
C ALA A 19 5.69 5.98 -3.33
N HIS A 20 5.34 6.40 -4.55
CA HIS A 20 6.19 6.24 -5.73
C HIS A 20 7.56 6.94 -5.58
N VAL A 21 7.59 8.14 -5.00
CA VAL A 21 8.86 8.82 -4.69
C VAL A 21 9.71 8.03 -3.68
N LEU A 22 9.09 7.34 -2.73
CA LEU A 22 9.80 6.51 -1.75
C LEU A 22 10.33 5.21 -2.37
N ASP A 23 9.53 4.57 -3.24
CA ASP A 23 9.91 3.39 -4.02
C ASP A 23 11.15 3.69 -4.87
N MET A 24 11.07 4.75 -5.68
CA MET A 24 12.14 5.19 -6.58
C MET A 24 13.44 5.66 -5.91
N ARG A 25 13.55 5.69 -4.58
CA ARG A 25 14.74 6.21 -3.89
C ARG A 25 16.01 5.41 -4.15
N ASP A 26 15.91 4.11 -4.43
CA ASP A 26 17.05 3.27 -4.79
C ASP A 26 17.26 3.17 -6.31
N GLY A 27 16.38 3.81 -7.09
CA GLY A 27 16.41 3.85 -8.55
C GLY A 27 15.53 2.80 -9.24
N ALA A 28 14.79 1.97 -8.50
CA ALA A 28 13.81 1.03 -9.03
C ALA A 28 12.37 1.47 -8.73
N SER A 29 11.43 1.09 -9.60
CA SER A 29 9.98 1.15 -9.33
C SER A 29 9.54 -0.31 -9.24
N ASP A 30 9.63 -0.89 -8.05
CA ASP A 30 9.36 -2.32 -7.82
C ASP A 30 8.54 -2.56 -6.54
N GLY A 31 7.92 -1.51 -6.00
CA GLY A 31 7.16 -1.55 -4.75
C GLY A 31 8.04 -1.75 -3.52
N VAL A 32 9.37 -1.61 -3.63
CA VAL A 32 10.33 -1.76 -2.54
C VAL A 32 10.97 -0.41 -2.25
N PRO A 33 10.51 0.32 -1.22
CA PRO A 33 11.18 1.54 -0.83
C PRO A 33 12.62 1.28 -0.36
N LEU A 34 13.44 2.33 -0.27
CA LEU A 34 14.81 2.23 0.20
C LEU A 34 14.89 1.60 1.61
N LEU A 35 15.40 0.37 1.68
CA LEU A 35 15.57 -0.43 2.90
C LEU A 35 17.06 -0.55 3.31
N PRO A 36 17.36 -0.80 4.61
CA PRO A 36 18.72 -0.69 5.14
C PRO A 36 19.69 -1.77 4.63
N ASP A 37 19.19 -2.96 4.28
CA ASP A 37 19.99 -4.07 3.80
C ASP A 37 19.16 -5.08 2.99
N ARG A 38 19.86 -6.04 2.36
CA ARG A 38 19.24 -7.12 1.58
C ARG A 38 18.26 -7.96 2.40
N ALA A 39 18.55 -8.19 3.68
CA ALA A 39 17.68 -9.01 4.51
C ALA A 39 16.35 -8.28 4.81
N ALA A 40 16.37 -6.95 4.93
CA ALA A 40 15.17 -6.13 5.03
C ALA A 40 14.35 -6.18 3.74
N ARG A 41 15.00 -6.08 2.57
CA ARG A 41 14.34 -6.26 1.27
C ARG A 41 13.69 -7.64 1.13
N GLU A 42 14.37 -8.71 1.53
CA GLU A 42 13.81 -10.06 1.50
C GLU A 42 12.59 -10.19 2.42
N ARG A 43 12.64 -9.61 3.63
CA ARG A 43 11.48 -9.60 4.54
C ARG A 43 10.31 -8.78 4.01
N TRP A 44 10.59 -7.69 3.32
CA TRP A 44 9.58 -6.85 2.67
C TRP A 44 8.84 -7.61 1.57
N LEU A 45 9.59 -8.19 0.63
CA LEU A 45 9.02 -8.95 -0.48
C LEU A 45 8.30 -10.23 -0.04
N ALA A 46 8.77 -10.88 1.04
CA ALA A 46 8.10 -12.03 1.63
C ALA A 46 6.67 -11.73 2.13
N VAL A 47 6.30 -10.45 2.26
CA VAL A 47 4.93 -10.01 2.56
C VAL A 47 4.29 -9.37 1.34
N LEU A 48 4.96 -8.43 0.67
CA LEU A 48 4.35 -7.66 -0.41
C LEU A 48 3.98 -8.55 -1.62
N GLU A 49 4.86 -9.47 -2.04
CA GLU A 49 4.61 -10.28 -3.24
C GLU A 49 3.41 -11.23 -3.06
N PRO A 50 3.27 -11.99 -1.95
CA PRO A 50 2.09 -12.83 -1.76
C PRO A 50 0.79 -12.04 -1.61
N GLU A 51 0.81 -10.91 -0.90
CA GLU A 51 -0.39 -10.05 -0.74
C GLU A 51 -0.83 -9.48 -2.09
N TRP A 52 0.13 -9.05 -2.92
CA TRP A 52 -0.17 -8.56 -4.27
C TRP A 52 -0.73 -9.66 -5.18
N GLN A 53 -0.16 -10.87 -5.12
CA GLN A 53 -0.65 -12.01 -5.92
C GLN A 53 -2.08 -12.41 -5.53
N ASP A 54 -2.37 -12.55 -4.24
CA ASP A 54 -3.72 -12.84 -3.75
C ASP A 54 -4.72 -11.74 -4.15
N PHE A 55 -4.30 -10.47 -4.02
CA PHE A 55 -5.09 -9.33 -4.45
C PHE A 55 -5.40 -9.38 -5.96
N CYS A 56 -4.41 -9.63 -6.82
CA CYS A 56 -4.63 -9.77 -8.26
C CYS A 56 -5.60 -10.91 -8.59
N GLU A 57 -5.49 -12.06 -7.93
CA GLU A 57 -6.41 -13.18 -8.13
C GLU A 57 -7.86 -12.81 -7.79
N ARG A 58 -8.06 -12.04 -6.70
CA ARG A 58 -9.39 -11.55 -6.29
C ARG A 58 -9.95 -10.51 -7.28
N VAL A 59 -9.12 -9.60 -7.77
CA VAL A 59 -9.51 -8.62 -8.80
C VAL A 59 -9.89 -9.33 -10.10
N ASP A 60 -9.10 -10.32 -10.54
CA ASP A 60 -9.39 -11.12 -11.74
C ASP A 60 -10.69 -11.94 -11.60
N ALA A 61 -11.02 -12.37 -10.38
CA ALA A 61 -12.29 -13.03 -10.07
C ALA A 61 -13.49 -12.07 -10.02
N GLY A 62 -13.27 -10.75 -10.10
CA GLY A 62 -14.30 -9.73 -10.02
C GLY A 62 -14.85 -9.53 -8.61
N GLU A 63 -14.07 -9.84 -7.58
CA GLU A 63 -14.44 -9.58 -6.19
C GLU A 63 -14.36 -8.09 -5.86
N ASP A 64 -15.28 -7.62 -5.02
CA ASP A 64 -15.14 -6.30 -4.38
C ASP A 64 -13.97 -6.37 -3.39
N THR A 65 -12.98 -5.51 -3.58
CA THR A 65 -11.76 -5.43 -2.79
C THR A 65 -11.69 -4.09 -2.04
N LEU A 66 -11.08 -4.10 -0.85
CA LEU A 66 -10.88 -2.88 -0.06
C LEU A 66 -9.83 -1.96 -0.69
N ILE A 67 -8.77 -2.56 -1.23
CA ILE A 67 -7.71 -1.86 -1.98
C ILE A 67 -8.24 -1.61 -3.41
N ASP A 68 -8.00 -0.42 -3.95
CA ASP A 68 -8.43 -0.07 -5.31
C ASP A 68 -7.86 -1.07 -6.35
N PRO A 69 -8.71 -1.66 -7.23
CA PRO A 69 -8.29 -2.58 -8.29
C PRO A 69 -7.17 -2.07 -9.19
N TYR A 70 -6.94 -0.75 -9.26
CA TYR A 70 -5.80 -0.15 -9.95
C TYR A 70 -4.46 -0.71 -9.46
N GLY A 71 -4.34 -1.09 -8.19
CA GLY A 71 -3.15 -1.75 -7.66
C GLY A 71 -2.80 -3.09 -8.33
N ALA A 72 -3.70 -3.69 -9.12
CA ALA A 72 -3.44 -4.94 -9.81
C ALA A 72 -2.62 -4.73 -11.09
N GLU A 73 -2.50 -3.48 -11.56
CA GLU A 73 -1.73 -3.17 -12.77
C GLU A 73 -0.22 -3.44 -12.61
N ALA A 74 0.32 -3.15 -11.42
CA ALA A 74 1.72 -3.40 -11.08
C ALA A 74 1.95 -3.37 -9.55
N ILE A 75 3.03 -4.02 -9.09
CA ILE A 75 3.32 -4.15 -7.65
C ILE A 75 3.71 -2.82 -6.98
N ASP A 76 4.28 -1.89 -7.73
CA ASP A 76 4.54 -0.51 -7.29
C ASP A 76 3.23 0.28 -7.14
N GLU A 77 2.28 0.10 -8.06
CA GLU A 77 0.93 0.66 -7.88
C GLU A 77 0.22 0.06 -6.68
N PHE A 78 0.32 -1.26 -6.46
CA PHE A 78 -0.19 -1.91 -5.26
C PHE A 78 0.36 -1.30 -3.97
N PHE A 79 1.68 -1.05 -3.92
CA PHE A 79 2.30 -0.38 -2.79
C PHE A 79 1.75 1.05 -2.60
N ALA A 80 1.56 1.80 -3.68
CA ALA A 80 1.04 3.16 -3.63
C ALA A 80 -0.41 3.21 -3.11
N VAL A 81 -1.32 2.41 -3.69
CA VAL A 81 -2.73 2.37 -3.25
C VAL A 81 -2.90 1.78 -1.85
N ALA A 82 -2.07 0.80 -1.47
CA ALA A 82 -2.06 0.29 -0.10
C ALA A 82 -1.59 1.36 0.90
N SER A 83 -0.65 2.22 0.48
CA SER A 83 -0.20 3.35 1.30
C SER A 83 -1.27 4.42 1.45
N GLU A 84 -2.06 4.70 0.41
CA GLU A 84 -3.24 5.57 0.52
C GLU A 84 -4.22 5.04 1.57
N LEU A 85 -4.61 3.77 1.44
CA LEU A 85 -5.52 3.12 2.37
C LEU A 85 -4.98 3.14 3.80
N PHE A 86 -3.68 2.91 4.00
CA PHE A 86 -3.03 2.96 5.30
C PHE A 86 -3.21 4.30 6.02
N PHE A 87 -3.24 5.42 5.30
CA PHE A 87 -3.42 6.75 5.88
C PHE A 87 -4.87 7.24 5.88
N VAL A 88 -5.72 6.73 5.00
CA VAL A 88 -7.12 7.18 4.86
C VAL A 88 -8.10 6.32 5.67
N ASP A 89 -7.93 5.00 5.68
CA ASP A 89 -8.77 4.05 6.44
C ASP A 89 -7.95 2.90 7.06
N ALA A 90 -7.02 3.30 7.92
CA ALA A 90 -6.10 2.42 8.62
C ALA A 90 -6.82 1.32 9.44
N ALA A 91 -7.98 1.63 10.03
CA ALA A 91 -8.72 0.72 10.88
C ALA A 91 -9.31 -0.45 10.08
N THR A 92 -9.93 -0.17 8.94
CA THR A 92 -10.46 -1.22 8.05
C THR A 92 -9.33 -2.02 7.44
N MET A 93 -8.24 -1.37 6.99
CA MET A 93 -7.06 -2.06 6.48
C MET A 93 -6.46 -3.02 7.52
N ARG A 94 -6.34 -2.61 8.78
CA ARG A 94 -5.84 -3.48 9.85
C ARG A 94 -6.74 -4.70 10.09
N GLY A 95 -8.04 -4.57 9.84
CA GLY A 95 -9.02 -5.64 9.96
C GLY A 95 -8.93 -6.66 8.81
N GLU A 96 -8.85 -6.18 7.57
CA GLU A 96 -8.90 -7.04 6.37
C GLU A 96 -7.51 -7.50 5.88
N HIS A 97 -6.50 -6.65 6.00
CA HIS A 97 -5.13 -6.89 5.55
C HIS A 97 -4.11 -6.70 6.70
N PRO A 98 -4.21 -7.47 7.81
CA PRO A 98 -3.39 -7.24 9.01
C PRO A 98 -1.89 -7.41 8.77
N VAL A 99 -1.49 -8.29 7.85
CA VAL A 99 -0.07 -8.54 7.54
C VAL A 99 0.52 -7.37 6.74
N LEU A 100 -0.18 -6.94 5.68
CA LEU A 100 0.19 -5.76 4.90
C LEU A 100 0.19 -4.48 5.76
N TYR A 101 -0.82 -4.31 6.62
CA TYR A 101 -0.86 -3.20 7.58
C TYR A 101 0.39 -3.18 8.47
N GLY A 102 0.78 -4.34 9.02
CA GLY A 102 1.98 -4.46 9.85
C GLY A 102 3.27 -4.11 9.10
N LEU A 103 3.36 -4.48 7.81
CA LEU A 103 4.48 -4.10 6.96
C LEU A 103 4.58 -2.58 6.80
N LEU A 104 3.48 -1.92 6.44
CA LEU A 104 3.43 -0.47 6.24
C LEU A 104 3.64 0.30 7.53
N ALA A 105 3.02 -0.12 8.64
CA ALA A 105 3.24 0.47 9.96
C ALA A 105 4.72 0.40 10.38
N GLY A 106 5.37 -0.75 10.12
CA GLY A 106 6.80 -0.93 10.38
C GLY A 106 7.69 -0.01 9.56
N TYR A 107 7.33 0.22 8.29
CA TYR A 107 8.09 1.09 7.38
C TYR A 107 7.86 2.58 7.65
N TYR A 108 6.61 3.03 7.72
CA TYR A 108 6.27 4.42 8.02
C TYR A 108 6.56 4.80 9.48
N ARG A 109 6.73 3.81 10.37
CA ARG A 109 6.90 3.98 11.82
C ARG A 109 5.75 4.78 12.44
N GLN A 110 4.54 4.51 11.97
CA GLN A 110 3.28 5.13 12.39
C GLN A 110 2.24 4.02 12.60
N ASP A 111 1.24 4.29 13.43
CA ASP A 111 0.09 3.40 13.65
C ASP A 111 -1.21 4.23 13.61
N PRO A 112 -1.65 4.67 12.42
CA PRO A 112 -2.81 5.57 12.31
C PRO A 112 -4.09 4.94 12.87
N ALA A 113 -4.21 3.60 12.83
CA ALA A 113 -5.34 2.88 13.40
C ALA A 113 -5.33 2.82 14.95
N ALA A 114 -4.28 3.27 15.62
CA ALA A 114 -4.22 3.43 17.08
C ALA A 114 -4.42 4.88 17.54
N GLU A 115 -4.42 5.85 16.62
CA GLU A 115 -4.62 7.27 16.90
C GLU A 115 -6.08 7.73 16.71
N THR A 116 -6.99 6.78 16.45
CA THR A 116 -8.44 7.02 16.26
C THR A 116 -9.23 6.66 17.51
#